data_AF-A0A497H5E2-F1
#
_entry.id   AF-A0A497H5E2-F1
#
_cell.length_a   1.000
_cell.length_b   1.000
_cell.length_c   1.000
_cell.angle_alpha   90.00
_cell.angle_beta   90.00
_cell.angle_gamma   90.00
#
_symmetry.space_group_name_H-M   'P 1'
#
loop_
_entity.id
_entity.type
_entity.pdbx_description
1 polymer ?
#
loop_
_entity_poly.entity_id
_entity_poly.type
_entity_poly.pdbx_seq_one_letter_code
_entity_poly.pdbx_strand_id
1 'polypeptide(L)'
;MKRFAVLLIPLLLGVVHIPATTAHDSWIHITEPEPGLYFNGEKVVPLNNIVITIGGSALHIEATGSSNIVTVYFTMYNTLKKNMTESCWDTNGMDGWQCVFTPSRGMYVLGAAGLAIDIDEPVALDWLTIVSL
;
A
#
# COMPACT_ATOMS: atom_id res chain seq x y z
N MET A 1 -15.81 49.88 7.97
CA MET A 1 -16.55 48.77 8.59
C MET A 1 -16.38 47.55 7.72
N LYS A 2 -15.72 46.52 8.27
CA LYS A 2 -15.52 45.19 7.67
C LYS A 2 -16.87 44.48 7.53
N ARG A 3 -17.01 43.62 6.50
CA ARG A 3 -17.78 42.36 6.44
C ARG A 3 -18.61 42.24 5.15
N PHE A 4 -18.02 41.72 4.06
CA PHE A 4 -18.75 41.05 2.97
C PHE A 4 -17.85 40.02 2.26
N ALA A 5 -17.19 39.16 3.04
CA ALA A 5 -16.40 38.06 2.48
C ALA A 5 -16.62 36.78 3.28
N VAL A 6 -17.88 36.36 3.44
CA VAL A 6 -18.22 35.04 3.97
C VAL A 6 -19.53 34.62 3.30
N LEU A 7 -19.49 34.15 2.06
CA LEU A 7 -20.59 33.42 1.43
C LEU A 7 -20.16 33.01 0.02
N LEU A 8 -19.22 32.07 -0.09
CA LEU A 8 -19.01 31.31 -1.34
C LEU A 8 -18.17 30.03 -1.14
N ILE A 9 -18.09 29.51 0.09
CA ILE A 9 -17.39 28.25 0.36
C ILE A 9 -18.32 27.00 0.35
N PRO A 10 -19.67 27.05 0.51
CA PRO A 10 -20.41 25.79 0.53
C PRO A 10 -20.69 25.22 -0.88
N LEU A 11 -20.32 25.91 -1.97
CA LEU A 11 -20.63 25.46 -3.33
C LEU A 11 -19.59 24.49 -3.93
N LEU A 12 -18.43 24.33 -3.28
CA LEU A 12 -17.41 23.34 -3.67
C LEU A 12 -17.46 22.03 -2.86
N LEU A 13 -18.47 21.86 -2.00
CA LEU A 13 -18.94 20.55 -1.56
C LEU A 13 -19.83 19.98 -2.66
N GLY A 14 -19.27 19.88 -3.87
CA GLY A 14 -19.82 19.04 -4.92
C GLY A 14 -19.94 17.66 -4.31
N VAL A 15 -21.17 17.25 -4.07
CA VAL A 15 -21.55 16.00 -3.44
C VAL A 15 -21.00 14.89 -4.33
N VAL A 16 -19.80 14.41 -4.01
CA VAL A 16 -19.34 13.11 -4.48
C VAL A 16 -20.28 12.15 -3.77
N HIS A 17 -21.37 11.79 -4.46
CA HIS A 17 -22.17 10.63 -4.11
C HIS A 17 -21.29 9.42 -4.37
N ILE A 18 -20.44 9.11 -3.39
CA ILE A 18 -19.72 7.86 -3.38
C ILE A 18 -20.79 6.84 -2.99
N PRO A 19 -21.14 5.88 -3.88
CA PRO A 19 -22.14 4.88 -3.55
C PRO A 19 -21.73 4.20 -2.24
N ALA A 20 -22.70 4.02 -1.34
CA ALA A 20 -22.51 3.19 -0.17
C ALA A 20 -22.02 1.82 -0.67
N THR A 21 -20.78 1.51 -0.33
CA THR A 21 -20.18 0.24 -0.68
C THR A 21 -20.93 -0.88 0.03
N THR A 22 -21.17 -1.97 -0.69
CA THR A 22 -21.75 -3.21 -0.14
C THR A 22 -20.69 -4.11 0.49
N ALA A 23 -19.43 -3.67 0.54
CA ALA A 23 -18.36 -4.40 1.21
C ALA A 23 -18.61 -4.36 2.71
N HIS A 24 -18.76 -5.54 3.32
CA HIS A 24 -19.00 -5.67 4.75
C HIS A 24 -17.71 -5.64 5.59
N ASP A 25 -16.55 -5.88 4.96
CA ASP A 25 -15.22 -5.86 5.59
C ASP A 25 -14.21 -5.16 4.66
N SER A 26 -13.38 -4.27 5.21
CA SER A 26 -12.30 -3.58 4.50
C SER A 26 -11.02 -4.40 4.56
N TRP A 27 -10.45 -4.79 3.41
CA TRP A 27 -9.22 -5.57 3.37
C TRP A 27 -8.27 -5.15 2.25
N ILE A 28 -6.99 -5.44 2.46
CA ILE A 28 -5.91 -5.30 1.50
C ILE A 28 -5.00 -6.53 1.64
N HIS A 29 -4.48 -7.03 0.54
CA HIS A 29 -3.56 -8.17 0.50
C HIS A 29 -2.44 -7.89 -0.49
N ILE A 30 -1.20 -7.93 -0.01
CA ILE A 30 -0.01 -7.89 -0.84
C ILE A 30 0.06 -9.20 -1.61
N THR A 31 -0.04 -9.13 -2.93
CA THR A 31 -0.01 -10.28 -3.84
C THR A 31 1.37 -10.48 -4.46
N GLU A 32 2.12 -9.41 -4.65
CA GLU A 32 3.54 -9.47 -5.01
C GLU A 32 4.37 -8.55 -4.11
N PRO A 33 5.59 -8.92 -3.73
CA PRO A 33 6.20 -10.24 -3.98
C PRO A 33 5.51 -11.37 -3.19
N GLU A 34 5.24 -12.51 -3.82
CA GLU A 34 4.85 -13.71 -3.06
C GLU A 34 6.01 -14.20 -2.15
N PRO A 35 5.74 -14.81 -0.99
CA PRO A 35 6.77 -15.44 -0.16
C PRO A 35 7.66 -16.43 -0.92
N GLY A 36 8.97 -16.16 -0.96
CA GLY A 36 9.91 -16.96 -1.74
C GLY A 36 11.36 -16.47 -1.67
N LEU A 37 12.29 -17.31 -2.12
CA LEU A 37 13.64 -16.93 -2.48
C LEU A 37 13.65 -16.45 -3.93
N TYR A 38 14.15 -15.25 -4.15
CA TYR A 38 14.30 -14.61 -5.44
C TYR A 38 15.78 -14.42 -5.74
N PHE A 39 16.22 -14.84 -6.93
CA PHE A 39 17.57 -14.62 -7.44
C PHE A 39 17.49 -13.76 -8.68
N ASN A 40 18.09 -12.57 -8.65
CA ASN A 40 18.04 -11.59 -9.74
C ASN A 40 16.61 -11.27 -10.21
N GLY A 41 15.66 -11.16 -9.27
CA GLY A 41 14.25 -10.84 -9.56
C GLY A 41 13.37 -12.04 -9.91
N GLU A 42 13.95 -13.23 -10.11
CA GLU A 42 13.17 -14.45 -10.38
C GLU A 42 12.99 -15.29 -9.13
N LYS A 43 11.74 -15.68 -8.84
CA LYS A 43 11.40 -16.60 -7.74
C LYS A 43 11.90 -18.00 -8.07
N VAL A 44 12.83 -18.51 -7.27
CA VAL A 44 13.45 -19.83 -7.47
C VAL A 44 13.00 -20.87 -6.45
N VAL A 45 12.55 -20.44 -5.26
CA VAL A 45 12.04 -21.35 -4.21
C VAL A 45 10.83 -20.69 -3.52
N PRO A 46 9.67 -21.34 -3.44
CA PRO A 46 8.56 -20.83 -2.64
C PRO A 46 8.86 -20.96 -1.15
N LEU A 47 8.43 -19.97 -0.37
CA LEU A 47 8.51 -19.98 1.10
C LEU A 47 7.12 -19.71 1.68
N ASN A 48 6.94 -19.82 2.99
CA ASN A 48 5.60 -19.70 3.59
C ASN A 48 5.24 -18.26 3.99
N ASN A 49 6.22 -17.43 4.37
CA ASN A 49 5.94 -16.17 5.08
C ASN A 49 7.03 -15.10 4.92
N ILE A 50 8.03 -15.32 4.06
CA ILE A 50 9.17 -14.41 3.93
C ILE A 50 9.61 -14.32 2.48
N VAL A 51 10.04 -13.14 2.08
CA VAL A 51 10.70 -12.89 0.80
C VAL A 51 12.18 -12.69 1.05
N ILE A 52 13.00 -13.43 0.33
CA ILE A 52 14.45 -13.30 0.37
C ILE A 52 14.91 -12.95 -1.03
N THR A 53 15.52 -11.79 -1.24
CA THR A 53 16.06 -11.38 -2.55
C THR A 53 17.59 -11.44 -2.53
N ILE A 54 18.18 -11.95 -3.61
CA ILE A 54 19.63 -12.02 -3.81
C ILE A 54 19.97 -11.37 -5.15
N GLY A 55 20.97 -10.49 -5.16
CA GLY A 55 21.52 -9.93 -6.39
C GLY A 55 21.03 -8.52 -6.75
N GLY A 56 20.27 -7.87 -5.85
CA GLY A 56 19.85 -6.48 -5.98
C GLY A 56 18.99 -6.21 -7.21
N SER A 57 17.69 -6.46 -7.12
CA SER A 57 16.70 -6.11 -8.14
C SER A 57 15.68 -5.11 -7.60
N ALA A 58 15.06 -4.37 -8.51
CA ALA A 58 13.81 -3.69 -8.19
C ALA A 58 12.80 -4.73 -7.68
N LEU A 59 12.09 -4.37 -6.61
CA LEU A 59 11.02 -5.15 -6.03
C LEU A 59 9.70 -4.57 -6.51
N HIS A 60 9.06 -5.28 -7.43
CA HIS A 60 7.69 -4.98 -7.83
C HIS A 60 6.74 -5.42 -6.72
N ILE A 61 5.84 -4.52 -6.34
CA ILE A 61 4.89 -4.71 -5.26
C ILE A 61 3.50 -4.54 -5.86
N GLU A 62 2.63 -5.51 -5.60
CA GLU A 62 1.22 -5.44 -5.95
C GLU A 62 0.38 -5.79 -4.73
N ALA A 63 -0.79 -5.17 -4.63
CA ALA A 63 -1.81 -5.57 -3.70
C ALA A 63 -3.20 -5.54 -4.34
N THR A 64 -4.06 -6.40 -3.83
CA THR A 64 -5.50 -6.42 -4.12
C THR A 64 -6.26 -6.01 -2.87
N GLY A 65 -7.42 -5.39 -3.01
CA GLY A 65 -8.22 -4.95 -1.88
C GLY A 65 -9.71 -5.03 -2.17
N SER A 66 -10.51 -4.86 -1.11
CA SER A 66 -11.96 -4.70 -1.22
C SER A 66 -12.34 -3.47 -2.06
N SER A 67 -13.53 -3.49 -2.64
CA SER A 67 -14.04 -2.42 -3.52
C SER A 67 -14.26 -1.07 -2.83
N ASN A 68 -14.18 -1.01 -1.50
CA ASN A 68 -14.29 0.21 -0.71
C ASN A 68 -12.94 0.89 -0.43
N ILE A 69 -11.81 0.28 -0.82
CA ILE A 69 -10.49 0.90 -0.72
C ILE A 69 -10.36 1.97 -1.80
N VAL A 70 -9.95 3.18 -1.41
CA VAL A 70 -9.81 4.33 -2.32
C VAL A 70 -8.37 4.73 -2.59
N THR A 71 -7.47 4.42 -1.68
CA THR A 71 -6.04 4.66 -1.86
C THR A 71 -5.24 3.71 -0.99
N VAL A 72 -4.05 3.35 -1.45
CA VAL A 72 -3.12 2.50 -0.71
C VAL A 72 -1.79 3.22 -0.55
N TYR A 73 -1.29 3.20 0.68
CA TYR A 73 0.06 3.62 1.01
C TYR A 73 0.94 2.38 1.17
N PHE A 74 1.96 2.26 0.32
CA PHE A 74 3.01 1.26 0.50
C PHE A 74 4.20 1.87 1.21
N THR A 75 4.82 1.10 2.08
CA THR A 75 6.01 1.51 2.82
C THR A 75 6.96 0.35 3.04
N MET A 76 8.25 0.66 3.06
CA MET A 76 9.30 -0.27 3.43
C MET A 76 10.09 0.26 4.62
N TYR A 77 10.02 -0.45 5.73
CA TYR A 77 10.68 -0.10 6.99
C TYR A 77 11.89 -1.00 7.23
N ASN A 78 13.09 -0.43 7.31
CA ASN A 78 14.29 -1.18 7.66
C ASN A 78 14.32 -1.46 9.16
N THR A 79 14.21 -2.73 9.54
CA THR A 79 14.09 -3.14 10.95
C THR A 79 15.39 -3.01 11.74
N LEU A 80 16.54 -3.06 11.06
CA LEU A 80 17.85 -2.93 11.69
C LEU A 80 18.20 -1.46 11.98
N LYS A 81 17.95 -0.59 11.00
CA LYS A 81 18.21 0.86 11.08
C LYS A 81 17.06 1.64 11.74
N LYS A 82 15.92 0.99 11.93
CA LYS A 82 14.69 1.53 12.53
C LYS A 82 14.15 2.76 11.81
N ASN A 83 14.22 2.78 10.48
CA ASN A 83 13.74 3.89 9.66
C ASN A 83 12.96 3.42 8.44
N MET A 84 12.07 4.28 7.96
CA MET A 84 11.40 4.10 6.67
C MET A 84 12.39 4.43 5.55
N THR A 85 12.54 3.52 4.59
CA THR A 85 13.50 3.67 3.49
C THR A 85 12.83 4.11 2.19
N GLU A 86 11.64 3.60 1.91
CA GLU A 86 10.88 3.92 0.70
C GLU A 86 9.38 3.92 1.01
N SER A 87 8.61 4.70 0.25
CA SER A 87 7.16 4.71 0.35
C SER A 87 6.51 5.35 -0.88
N CYS A 88 5.27 4.99 -1.17
CA CYS A 88 4.49 5.57 -2.26
C CYS A 88 3.00 5.50 -1.95
N TRP A 89 2.24 6.40 -2.56
CA TRP A 89 0.78 6.38 -2.56
C TRP A 89 0.30 5.95 -3.94
N ASP A 90 -0.63 5.01 -3.96
CA ASP A 90 -1.39 4.67 -5.14
C ASP A 90 -2.86 5.07 -4.94
N THR A 91 -3.38 5.87 -5.87
CA THR A 91 -4.77 6.36 -5.91
C THR A 91 -5.53 5.79 -7.11
N ASN A 92 -4.91 4.94 -7.92
CA ASN A 92 -5.52 4.31 -9.08
C ASN A 92 -5.80 2.84 -8.78
N GLY A 93 -6.96 2.53 -8.23
CA GLY A 93 -7.30 1.13 -7.93
C GLY A 93 -7.67 0.27 -9.15
N MET A 94 -7.66 0.81 -10.37
CA MET A 94 -8.17 0.11 -11.57
C MET A 94 -7.18 -0.89 -12.18
N ASP A 95 -5.88 -0.71 -11.96
CA ASP A 95 -4.79 -1.56 -12.45
C ASP A 95 -4.20 -2.48 -11.36
N GLY A 96 -4.87 -2.57 -10.21
CA GLY A 96 -4.30 -3.13 -9.00
C GLY A 96 -3.44 -2.10 -8.27
N TRP A 97 -3.30 -2.22 -6.96
CA TRP A 97 -2.49 -1.29 -6.17
C TRP A 97 -1.03 -1.66 -6.35
N GLN A 98 -0.19 -0.75 -6.83
CA GLN A 98 1.16 -1.13 -7.21
C GLN A 98 2.23 -0.10 -6.87
N CYS A 99 3.45 -0.61 -6.68
CA CYS A 99 4.63 0.21 -6.48
C CYS A 99 5.91 -0.54 -6.81
N VAL A 100 7.01 0.19 -6.97
CA VAL A 100 8.34 -0.40 -7.17
C VAL A 100 9.30 0.20 -6.17
N PHE A 101 9.94 -0.65 -5.38
CA PHE A 101 11.00 -0.26 -4.44
C PHE A 101 12.35 -0.84 -4.85
N THR A 102 13.44 -0.24 -4.40
CA THR A 102 14.80 -0.73 -4.65
C THR A 102 15.53 -0.97 -3.33
N PRO A 103 15.18 -2.05 -2.60
CA PRO A 103 15.76 -2.32 -1.30
C PRO A 103 17.28 -2.52 -1.39
N SER A 104 18.02 -1.73 -0.61
CA SER A 104 19.40 -2.06 -0.29
C SER A 104 19.50 -3.34 0.56
N ARG A 105 20.71 -3.82 0.82
CA ARG A 105 20.92 -4.97 1.70
C ARG A 105 20.37 -4.69 3.11
N GLY A 106 19.57 -5.61 3.63
CA GLY A 106 18.98 -5.46 4.95
C GLY A 106 17.77 -6.35 5.22
N MET A 107 17.14 -6.11 6.36
CA MET A 107 15.86 -6.70 6.75
C MET A 107 14.80 -5.61 6.79
N TYR A 108 13.64 -5.91 6.21
CA TYR A 108 12.57 -4.96 6.01
C TYR A 108 11.21 -5.55 6.36
N VAL A 109 10.31 -4.66 6.76
CA VAL A 109 8.86 -4.91 6.71
C VAL A 109 8.32 -4.09 5.54
N LEU A 110 7.76 -4.77 4.55
CA LEU A 110 6.90 -4.16 3.55
C LEU A 110 5.49 -4.07 4.14
N GLY A 111 4.87 -2.90 4.07
CA GLY A 111 3.49 -2.69 4.51
C GLY A 111 2.65 -2.07 3.42
N ALA A 112 1.38 -2.45 3.37
CA ALA A 112 0.34 -1.82 2.58
C ALA A 112 -0.78 -1.36 3.52
N ALA A 113 -1.15 -0.09 3.43
CA ALA A 113 -2.24 0.50 4.20
C ALA A 113 -3.28 1.10 3.27
N GLY A 114 -4.45 0.49 3.18
CA GLY A 114 -5.57 0.94 2.38
C GLY A 114 -6.52 1.83 3.19
N LEU A 115 -6.83 3.02 2.69
CA LEU A 115 -7.90 3.85 3.22
C LEU A 115 -9.24 3.36 2.65
N ALA A 116 -10.18 3.03 3.52
CA ALA A 116 -11.50 2.55 3.15
C ALA A 116 -12.57 3.61 3.34
N ILE A 117 -13.58 3.61 2.46
CA ILE A 117 -14.85 4.32 2.70
C ILE A 117 -15.78 3.42 3.50
N ASP A 118 -15.35 3.13 4.72
CA ASP A 118 -16.12 2.44 5.74
C ASP A 118 -15.79 3.10 7.08
N ILE A 119 -16.80 3.55 7.82
CA ILE A 119 -16.59 4.24 9.09
C ILE A 119 -16.24 3.28 10.21
N ASP A 120 -16.71 2.04 10.12
CA ASP A 120 -16.46 1.01 11.13
C ASP A 120 -15.06 0.40 10.93
N GLU A 121 -14.60 0.32 9.68
CA GLU A 121 -13.27 -0.17 9.29
C GLU A 121 -12.54 0.79 8.33
N PRO A 122 -12.05 1.96 8.79
CA PRO A 122 -11.52 3.00 7.91
C PRO A 122 -10.14 2.69 7.31
N VAL A 123 -9.45 1.67 7.83
CA VAL A 123 -8.10 1.30 7.39
C VAL A 123 -7.97 -0.22 7.30
N ALA A 124 -7.55 -0.70 6.13
CA ALA A 124 -7.10 -2.06 5.92
C ALA A 124 -5.57 -2.13 5.92
N LEU A 125 -5.00 -3.18 6.50
CA LEU A 125 -3.55 -3.35 6.63
C LEU A 125 -3.11 -4.75 6.21
N ASP A 126 -1.98 -4.81 5.51
CA ASP A 126 -1.23 -6.05 5.29
C ASP A 126 0.28 -5.78 5.31
N TRP A 127 1.06 -6.81 5.61
CA TRP A 127 2.51 -6.70 5.68
C TRP A 127 3.24 -8.00 5.37
N LEU A 128 4.47 -7.85 4.91
CA LEU A 128 5.36 -8.96 4.56
C LEU A 128 6.78 -8.69 5.02
N THR A 129 7.47 -9.73 5.48
CA THR A 129 8.89 -9.62 5.85
C THR A 129 9.78 -9.87 4.64
N ILE A 130 10.77 -9.00 4.46
CA ILE A 130 11.71 -9.07 3.34
C ILE A 130 13.16 -9.06 3.86
N VAL A 131 13.99 -9.93 3.32
CA VAL A 131 15.44 -9.94 3.50
C VAL A 131 16.10 -9.72 2.15
N SER A 132 16.91 -8.67 2.03
CA SER A 132 17.66 -8.35 0.80
C SER A 132 19.16 -8.58 1.02
N LEU A 133 19.78 -9.39 0.16
CA LEU A 133 21.16 -9.88 0.24
C LEU A 133 22.02 -9.49 -0.97
#